data_AF-A0A7X4GNA8-F1
#
_entry.id   AF-A0A7X4GNA8-F1
#
_cell.length_a   1.000
_cell.length_b   1.000
_cell.length_c   1.000
_cell.angle_alpha   90.00
_cell.angle_beta   90.00
_cell.angle_gamma   90.00
#
_symmetry.space_group_name_H-M   'P 1'
#
loop_
_entity.id
_entity.type
_entity.pdbx_description
1 polymer ?
#
loop_
_entity_poly.entity_id
_entity_poly.type
_entity_poly.pdbx_seq_one_letter_code
_entity_poly.pdbx_strand_id
1 'polypeptide(L)'
;MSIGALSPSSISYTPAREQPPVREPSPPAAEKTTSSTTQLSAEALALIDQLKARDLEVRQHEQAHMAAAGGLATSGASYTYQRGPNGVSYAIGGEVNIDTSPGATPEETIQRARTIQAAALAPAEPSGADRSVAAQAQQMEVQARAELAQRAYEAEPAASPTLDVYA
;
A
#
# COMPACT_ATOMS: atom_id res chain seq x y z
N MET A 1 -32.38 46.35 -22.75
CA MET A 1 -32.17 45.00 -23.30
C MET A 1 -33.20 44.07 -22.67
N SER A 2 -34.22 43.67 -23.41
CA SER A 2 -35.12 42.54 -23.11
C SER A 2 -36.21 42.49 -24.18
N ILE A 3 -36.14 41.51 -25.06
CA ILE A 3 -37.31 40.90 -25.70
C ILE A 3 -36.96 39.43 -25.97
N GLY A 4 -37.39 38.55 -25.08
CA GLY A 4 -37.58 37.14 -25.37
C GLY A 4 -38.95 36.97 -26.00
N ALA A 5 -39.05 36.19 -27.07
CA ALA A 5 -40.33 35.88 -27.69
C ALA A 5 -40.29 34.50 -28.36
N LEU A 6 -41.47 33.89 -28.31
CA LEU A 6 -42.00 32.81 -29.16
C LEU A 6 -41.51 31.39 -28.79
N SER A 7 -42.34 30.35 -28.79
CA SER A 7 -43.79 30.10 -28.72
C SER A 7 -43.89 28.57 -28.79
N PRO A 8 -44.88 27.92 -28.16
CA PRO A 8 -45.01 26.46 -28.15
C PRO A 8 -45.89 25.98 -29.31
N SER A 9 -45.66 24.75 -29.79
CA SER A 9 -46.70 23.95 -30.44
C SER A 9 -46.38 22.47 -30.34
N SER A 10 -47.45 21.73 -30.19
CA SER A 10 -47.61 20.42 -29.57
C SER A 10 -48.14 19.38 -30.59
N ILE A 11 -48.17 18.11 -30.17
CA ILE A 11 -49.03 17.00 -30.68
C ILE A 11 -48.51 16.30 -31.95
N SER A 12 -48.56 14.98 -32.16
CA SER A 12 -48.82 13.76 -31.37
C SER A 12 -48.57 12.53 -32.28
N TYR A 13 -48.12 11.41 -31.68
CA TYR A 13 -48.60 10.03 -31.84
C TYR A 13 -48.84 9.37 -33.24
N THR A 14 -48.03 8.38 -33.65
CA THR A 14 -48.36 6.92 -33.77
C THR A 14 -47.25 6.10 -34.46
N PRO A 15 -47.16 4.77 -34.22
CA PRO A 15 -46.08 3.89 -34.70
C PRO A 15 -46.46 3.10 -35.97
N ALA A 16 -45.47 2.77 -36.81
CA ALA A 16 -45.59 1.76 -37.87
C ALA A 16 -44.33 0.88 -37.91
N ARG A 17 -44.56 -0.43 -37.90
CA ARG A 17 -43.60 -1.52 -37.90
C ARG A 17 -43.39 -1.98 -39.34
N GLU A 18 -42.15 -1.92 -39.86
CA GLU A 18 -41.75 -2.61 -41.09
C GLU A 18 -40.38 -3.28 -40.86
N GLN A 19 -40.24 -4.50 -41.35
CA GLN A 19 -39.10 -5.43 -41.19
C GLN A 19 -37.97 -5.16 -42.22
N PRO A 20 -36.80 -5.83 -42.12
CA PRO A 20 -35.47 -5.31 -42.53
C PRO A 20 -35.08 -5.69 -43.97
N PRO A 21 -34.03 -5.07 -44.55
CA PRO A 21 -33.28 -5.68 -45.64
C PRO A 21 -32.01 -6.40 -45.15
N VAL A 22 -31.79 -7.55 -45.78
CA VAL A 22 -30.77 -8.56 -45.53
C VAL A 22 -29.42 -8.13 -46.16
N ARG A 23 -28.37 -8.17 -45.33
CA ARG A 23 -26.97 -8.60 -45.57
C ARG A 23 -26.37 -8.51 -47.00
N GLU A 24 -25.24 -7.79 -47.10
CA GLU A 24 -24.08 -8.24 -47.87
C GLU A 24 -22.82 -8.29 -46.99
N PRO A 25 -21.95 -9.30 -47.16
CA PRO A 25 -20.88 -9.63 -46.24
C PRO A 25 -19.59 -8.86 -46.56
N SER A 26 -19.09 -8.08 -45.60
CA SER A 26 -17.68 -7.64 -45.63
C SER A 26 -16.76 -8.84 -45.32
N PRO A 27 -15.66 -9.01 -46.06
CA PRO A 27 -14.81 -10.19 -45.95
C PRO A 27 -14.16 -10.30 -44.57
N PRO A 28 -13.94 -11.53 -44.06
CA PRO A 28 -13.14 -11.73 -42.88
C PRO A 28 -11.71 -11.33 -43.23
N ALA A 29 -11.20 -10.28 -42.58
CA ALA A 29 -9.76 -10.07 -42.48
C ALA A 29 -9.22 -11.24 -41.66
N ALA A 30 -8.86 -12.30 -42.37
CA ALA A 30 -8.14 -13.45 -41.88
C ALA A 30 -6.87 -12.98 -41.17
N GLU A 31 -6.75 -13.42 -39.92
CA GLU A 31 -5.55 -14.02 -39.39
C GLU A 31 -4.24 -13.24 -39.58
N LYS A 32 -3.99 -12.35 -38.63
CA LYS A 32 -2.71 -12.43 -37.92
C LYS A 32 -2.96 -12.74 -36.45
N THR A 33 -3.61 -13.87 -36.21
CA THR A 33 -3.26 -14.69 -35.05
C THR A 33 -1.87 -15.24 -35.35
N THR A 34 -0.86 -14.38 -35.29
CA THR A 34 0.50 -14.87 -35.10
C THR A 34 0.44 -15.60 -33.79
N SER A 35 0.42 -16.92 -33.89
CA SER A 35 0.77 -17.84 -32.83
C SER A 35 2.08 -17.38 -32.22
N SER A 36 2.00 -16.44 -31.28
CA SER A 36 3.08 -16.10 -30.37
C SER A 36 3.17 -17.16 -29.26
N THR A 37 2.81 -18.40 -29.58
CA THR A 37 3.53 -19.58 -29.11
C THR A 37 4.92 -19.61 -29.76
N THR A 38 5.60 -18.47 -29.72
CA THR A 38 7.01 -18.33 -30.05
C THR A 38 7.70 -19.25 -29.05
N GLN A 39 8.40 -20.27 -29.55
CA GLN A 39 9.35 -21.02 -28.73
C GLN A 39 10.26 -19.98 -28.07
N LEU A 40 10.02 -19.71 -26.79
CA LEU A 40 10.85 -18.80 -26.00
C LEU A 40 12.26 -19.38 -26.05
N SER A 41 13.23 -18.55 -26.40
CA SER A 41 14.62 -18.98 -26.40
C SER A 41 15.04 -19.44 -24.99
N ALA A 42 16.10 -20.24 -24.89
CA ALA A 42 16.59 -20.69 -23.58
C ALA A 42 16.91 -19.50 -22.65
N GLU A 43 17.40 -18.39 -23.22
CA GLU A 43 17.67 -17.14 -22.51
C GLU A 43 16.36 -16.48 -22.03
N ALA A 44 15.31 -16.49 -22.85
CA ALA A 44 14.01 -15.94 -22.47
C ALA A 44 13.36 -16.75 -21.35
N LEU A 45 13.51 -18.08 -21.36
CA LEU A 45 13.05 -18.95 -20.28
C LEU A 45 13.83 -18.70 -18.98
N ALA A 46 15.16 -18.59 -19.05
CA ALA A 46 15.99 -18.29 -17.89
C ALA A 46 15.62 -16.94 -17.26
N LEU A 47 15.36 -15.91 -18.08
CA LEU A 47 14.90 -14.61 -17.60
C LEU A 47 13.53 -14.70 -16.91
N ILE A 48 12.60 -15.47 -17.48
CA ILE A 48 11.28 -15.69 -16.85
C ILE A 48 11.44 -16.33 -15.47
N ASP A 49 12.31 -17.32 -15.32
CA ASP A 49 12.49 -18.00 -14.04
C ASP A 49 13.18 -17.10 -13.00
N GLN A 50 14.12 -16.26 -13.42
CA GLN A 50 14.68 -15.20 -12.55
C GLN A 50 13.61 -14.22 -12.09
N LEU A 51 12.74 -13.76 -12.99
CA LEU A 51 11.66 -12.83 -12.65
C LEU A 51 10.63 -13.45 -11.69
N LYS A 52 10.30 -14.73 -11.86
CA LYS A 52 9.43 -15.45 -10.94
C LYS A 52 10.04 -15.57 -9.55
N ALA A 53 11.31 -15.94 -9.47
CA ALA A 53 12.01 -16.04 -8.19
C ALA A 53 11.97 -14.69 -7.46
N ARG A 54 12.29 -13.61 -8.17
CA ARG A 54 12.26 -12.27 -7.60
C ARG A 54 10.86 -11.80 -7.20
N ASP A 55 9.82 -12.10 -7.99
CA ASP A 55 8.43 -11.78 -7.61
C ASP A 55 8.01 -12.46 -6.32
N LEU A 56 8.38 -13.74 -6.17
CA LEU A 56 8.11 -14.49 -4.95
C LEU A 56 8.85 -13.91 -3.74
N GLU A 57 10.14 -13.59 -3.89
CA GLU A 57 10.95 -12.95 -2.85
C GLU A 57 10.35 -11.61 -2.41
N VAL A 58 10.03 -10.73 -3.38
CA VAL A 58 9.44 -9.41 -3.11
C VAL A 58 8.10 -9.56 -2.39
N ARG A 59 7.22 -10.45 -2.84
CA ARG A 59 5.93 -10.65 -2.20
C ARG A 59 6.06 -11.17 -0.77
N GLN A 60 6.99 -12.08 -0.53
CA GLN A 60 7.27 -12.59 0.82
C GLN A 60 7.86 -11.49 1.71
N HIS A 61 8.75 -10.66 1.16
CA HIS A 61 9.32 -9.50 1.84
C HIS A 61 8.22 -8.54 2.29
N GLU A 62 7.36 -8.10 1.37
CA GLU A 62 6.26 -7.18 1.69
C GLU A 62 5.21 -7.81 2.62
N GLN A 63 4.94 -9.11 2.47
CA GLN A 63 4.02 -9.83 3.35
C GLN A 63 4.56 -9.86 4.79
N ALA A 64 5.87 -10.04 4.98
CA ALA A 64 6.47 -10.03 6.30
C ALA A 64 6.31 -8.67 6.98
N HIS A 65 6.57 -7.58 6.24
CA HIS A 65 6.31 -6.23 6.73
C HIS A 65 4.85 -6.02 7.14
N MET A 66 3.89 -6.35 6.27
CA MET A 66 2.45 -6.17 6.56
C MET A 66 2.01 -6.98 7.79
N ALA A 67 2.45 -8.24 7.88
CA ALA A 67 2.05 -9.13 8.97
C ALA A 67 2.50 -8.60 10.35
N ALA A 68 3.69 -7.99 10.40
CA ALA A 68 4.24 -7.44 11.63
C ALA A 68 3.77 -5.99 11.92
N ALA A 69 3.43 -5.21 10.89
CA ALA A 69 2.92 -3.84 11.06
C ALA A 69 1.54 -3.81 11.73
N GLY A 70 0.70 -4.84 11.52
CA GLY A 70 -0.63 -4.91 12.11
C GLY A 70 -1.47 -3.67 11.79
N GLY A 71 -2.01 -3.02 12.83
CA GLY A 71 -2.82 -1.81 12.68
C GLY A 71 -2.06 -0.54 12.28
N LEU A 72 -0.72 -0.58 12.19
CA LEU A 72 0.10 0.55 11.76
C LEU A 72 0.34 0.58 10.25
N ALA A 73 -0.03 -0.48 9.52
CA ALA A 73 -0.02 -0.45 8.06
C ALA A 73 -1.07 0.54 7.55
N THR A 74 -0.64 1.63 6.92
CA THR A 74 -1.56 2.67 6.40
C THR A 74 -2.14 2.29 5.04
N SER A 75 -1.47 1.40 4.32
CA SER A 75 -1.92 0.81 3.07
C SER A 75 -1.43 -0.63 2.93
N GLY A 76 -1.96 -1.34 1.94
CA GLY A 76 -1.40 -2.62 1.53
C GLY A 76 -0.03 -2.45 0.86
N ALA A 77 0.63 -3.57 0.60
CA ALA A 77 1.88 -3.58 -0.15
C ALA A 77 1.72 -2.96 -1.55
N SER A 78 2.61 -2.03 -1.88
CA SER A 78 2.81 -1.48 -3.21
C SER A 78 3.90 -2.28 -3.92
N TYR A 79 3.78 -2.43 -5.23
CA TYR A 79 4.74 -3.21 -6.02
C TYR A 79 5.17 -2.47 -7.28
N THR A 80 6.45 -2.58 -7.60
CA THR A 80 7.02 -2.17 -8.88
C THR A 80 7.21 -3.40 -9.76
N TYR A 81 6.75 -3.33 -11.00
CA TYR A 81 6.69 -4.48 -11.90
C TYR A 81 7.65 -4.38 -13.08
N GLN A 82 8.13 -5.54 -13.54
CA GLN A 82 8.81 -5.71 -14.81
C GLN A 82 8.03 -6.70 -15.69
N ARG A 83 7.80 -6.32 -16.96
CA ARG A 83 7.15 -7.19 -17.93
C ARG A 83 8.18 -8.15 -18.53
N GLY A 84 7.94 -9.45 -18.38
CA GLY A 84 8.77 -10.51 -18.95
C GLY A 84 8.53 -10.72 -20.45
N PRO A 85 9.39 -11.51 -21.12
CA PRO A 85 9.28 -11.80 -22.56
C PRO A 85 8.03 -12.63 -22.92
N ASN A 86 7.39 -13.27 -21.93
CA ASN A 86 6.09 -13.91 -22.06
C ASN A 86 4.90 -12.95 -21.91
N GLY A 87 5.13 -11.66 -21.72
CA GLY A 87 4.08 -10.66 -21.53
C GLY A 87 3.44 -10.62 -20.14
N VAL A 88 3.97 -11.39 -19.19
CA VAL A 88 3.51 -11.37 -17.78
C VAL A 88 4.31 -10.33 -17.00
N SER A 89 3.67 -9.65 -16.05
CA SER A 89 4.33 -8.70 -15.16
C SER A 89 4.71 -9.38 -13.84
N TYR A 90 5.96 -9.20 -13.42
CA TYR A 90 6.53 -9.77 -12.20
C TYR A 90 6.97 -8.63 -11.27
N ALA A 91 6.70 -8.73 -9.97
CA ALA A 91 7.17 -7.75 -9.00
C ALA A 91 8.69 -7.85 -8.83
N ILE A 92 9.37 -6.73 -8.98
CA ILE A 92 10.83 -6.64 -8.85
C ILE A 92 11.27 -5.75 -7.67
N GLY A 93 10.29 -5.11 -7.03
CA GLY A 93 10.41 -4.37 -5.78
C GLY A 93 9.02 -4.12 -5.19
N GLY A 94 8.98 -3.81 -3.91
CA GLY A 94 7.76 -3.46 -3.20
C GLY A 94 8.07 -2.60 -1.99
N GLU A 95 7.01 -2.08 -1.38
CA GLU A 95 7.08 -1.35 -0.12
C GLU A 95 5.73 -1.43 0.63
N VAL A 96 5.80 -1.40 1.97
CA VAL A 96 4.64 -1.27 2.85
C VAL A 96 4.74 0.06 3.60
N ASN A 97 3.67 0.87 3.52
CA ASN A 97 3.63 2.11 4.26
C ASN A 97 3.21 1.85 5.70
N ILE A 98 4.10 2.16 6.64
CA ILE A 98 3.89 2.03 8.08
C ILE A 98 3.77 3.44 8.66
N ASP A 99 2.74 3.67 9.48
CA ASP A 99 2.62 4.90 10.25
C ASP A 99 3.72 4.96 11.31
N THR A 100 4.69 5.85 11.10
CA THR A 100 5.81 6.09 12.00
C THR A 100 5.57 7.26 12.95
N SER A 101 4.34 7.73 13.09
CA SER A 101 4.03 8.79 14.06
C SER A 101 4.01 8.26 15.51
N PRO A 102 4.41 9.10 16.49
CA PRO A 102 4.27 8.78 17.91
C PRO A 102 2.79 8.65 18.30
N GLY A 103 2.54 8.00 19.44
CA GLY A 103 1.20 7.90 20.02
C GLY A 103 0.80 9.15 20.78
N ALA A 104 -0.44 9.20 21.28
CA ALA A 104 -0.93 10.34 22.06
C ALA A 104 -0.28 10.41 23.46
N THR A 105 0.25 9.30 23.95
CA THR A 105 0.95 9.19 25.24
C THR A 105 2.34 8.58 25.06
N PRO A 106 3.29 8.81 26.00
CA PRO A 106 4.58 8.14 25.99
C PRO A 106 4.45 6.61 25.99
N GLU A 107 3.50 6.07 26.74
CA GLU A 107 3.21 4.63 26.80
C GLU A 107 2.76 4.09 25.45
N GLU A 108 1.84 4.79 24.79
CA GLU A 108 1.39 4.43 23.44
C GLU A 108 2.53 4.55 22.43
N THR A 109 3.35 5.59 22.54
CA THR A 109 4.52 5.80 21.67
C THR A 109 5.52 4.65 21.81
N ILE A 110 5.77 4.15 23.01
CA ILE A 110 6.63 2.97 23.23
C ILE A 110 6.07 1.74 22.52
N GLN A 111 4.76 1.49 22.61
CA GLN A 111 4.13 0.34 21.95
C GLN A 111 4.16 0.47 20.42
N ARG A 112 3.87 1.67 19.91
CA ARG A 112 3.95 1.97 18.48
C ARG A 112 5.38 1.82 17.96
N ALA A 113 6.35 2.40 18.64
CA ALA A 113 7.77 2.28 18.30
C ALA A 113 8.24 0.83 18.21
N ARG A 114 7.87 -0.02 19.19
CA ARG A 114 8.18 -1.45 19.14
C ARG A 114 7.55 -2.15 17.94
N THR A 115 6.29 -1.82 17.62
CA THR A 115 5.57 -2.39 16.47
C THR A 115 6.22 -1.94 15.15
N ILE A 116 6.56 -0.66 15.02
CA ILE A 116 7.27 -0.12 13.84
C ILE A 116 8.62 -0.81 13.68
N GLN A 117 9.39 -0.95 14.76
CA GLN A 117 10.69 -1.63 14.74
C GLN A 117 10.55 -3.09 14.31
N ALA A 118 9.60 -3.82 14.90
CA ALA A 118 9.33 -5.21 14.56
C ALA A 118 8.90 -5.37 13.09
N ALA A 119 8.04 -4.48 12.61
CA ALA A 119 7.58 -4.46 11.23
C ALA A 119 8.71 -4.20 10.24
N ALA A 120 9.54 -3.21 10.52
CA ALA A 120 10.69 -2.87 9.68
C ALA A 120 11.73 -4.01 9.65
N LEU A 121 11.92 -4.73 10.76
CA LEU A 121 12.88 -5.85 10.82
C LEU A 121 12.26 -7.22 10.52
N ALA A 122 11.00 -7.28 10.08
CA ALA A 122 10.26 -8.53 9.90
C ALA A 122 10.80 -9.43 8.77
N PRO A 123 11.20 -8.92 7.60
CA PRO A 123 11.80 -9.75 6.57
C PRO A 123 13.13 -10.35 7.03
N ALA A 124 13.48 -11.54 6.51
CA ALA A 124 14.74 -12.19 6.82
C ALA A 124 15.96 -11.35 6.41
N GLU A 125 15.83 -10.60 5.31
CA GLU A 125 16.85 -9.68 4.80
C GLU A 125 16.27 -8.27 4.67
N PRO A 126 16.17 -7.50 5.76
CA PRO A 126 15.64 -6.14 5.69
C PRO A 126 16.54 -5.26 4.80
N SER A 127 15.93 -4.34 4.06
CA SER A 127 16.64 -3.38 3.22
C SER A 127 17.35 -2.30 4.06
N GLY A 128 18.12 -1.43 3.39
CA GLY A 128 18.71 -0.26 4.06
C GLY A 128 17.66 0.72 4.58
N ALA A 129 16.55 0.90 3.86
CA ALA A 129 15.45 1.76 4.27
C ALA A 129 14.76 1.18 5.52
N ASP A 130 14.51 -0.13 5.52
CA ASP A 130 13.89 -0.83 6.63
C ASP A 130 14.70 -0.69 7.92
N ARG A 131 16.02 -0.90 7.83
CA ARG A 131 16.92 -0.69 8.99
C ARG A 131 16.91 0.76 9.48
N SER A 132 16.78 1.73 8.58
CA SER A 132 16.66 3.14 8.95
C SER A 132 15.37 3.41 9.73
N VAL A 133 14.24 2.88 9.27
CA VAL A 133 12.94 2.98 9.97
C VAL A 133 13.02 2.30 11.34
N ALA A 134 13.64 1.12 11.43
CA ALA A 134 13.84 0.43 12.69
C ALA A 134 14.69 1.23 13.69
N ALA A 135 15.76 1.89 13.21
CA ALA A 135 16.59 2.75 14.02
C ALA A 135 15.83 4.01 14.49
N GLN A 136 15.03 4.62 13.62
CA GLN A 136 14.17 5.76 13.98
C GLN A 136 13.15 5.37 15.05
N ALA A 137 12.50 4.21 14.91
CA ALA A 137 11.58 3.67 15.89
C ALA A 137 12.27 3.41 17.24
N GLN A 138 13.51 2.90 17.23
CA GLN A 138 14.29 2.74 18.45
C GLN A 138 14.54 4.09 19.16
N GLN A 139 14.89 5.14 18.41
CA GLN A 139 15.07 6.48 18.99
C GLN A 139 13.77 7.02 19.59
N MET A 140 12.65 6.82 18.89
CA MET A 140 11.32 7.19 19.38
C MET A 140 10.97 6.47 20.70
N GLU A 141 11.28 5.18 20.81
CA GLU A 141 11.07 4.43 22.05
C GLU A 141 11.91 4.99 23.21
N VAL A 142 13.18 5.31 22.95
CA VAL A 142 14.09 5.87 23.97
C VAL A 142 13.59 7.23 24.46
N GLN A 143 13.16 8.10 23.54
CA GLN A 143 12.60 9.41 23.87
C GLN A 143 11.33 9.28 24.71
N ALA A 144 10.39 8.44 24.29
CA ALA A 144 9.14 8.23 25.02
C ALA A 144 9.37 7.62 26.42
N ARG A 145 10.36 6.73 26.59
CA ARG A 145 10.73 6.23 27.93
C ARG A 145 11.29 7.34 28.83
N ALA A 146 12.07 8.26 28.27
CA ALA A 146 12.59 9.39 29.03
C ALA A 146 11.45 10.34 29.45
N GLU A 147 10.51 10.63 28.55
CA GLU A 147 9.31 11.42 28.87
C GLU A 147 8.44 10.76 29.94
N LEU A 148 8.25 9.44 29.86
CA LEU A 148 7.49 8.69 30.85
C LEU A 148 8.12 8.79 32.25
N ALA A 149 9.45 8.68 32.32
CA ALA A 149 10.18 8.83 33.57
C ALA A 149 10.04 10.26 34.15
N GLN A 150 10.14 11.29 33.30
CA GLN A 150 9.96 12.68 33.73
C GLN A 150 8.56 12.95 34.29
N ARG A 151 7.51 12.44 33.62
CA ARG A 151 6.12 12.56 34.12
C ARG A 151 5.92 11.88 35.46
N ALA A 152 6.60 10.76 35.73
CA ALA A 152 6.53 10.11 37.03
C ALA A 152 7.09 11.01 38.15
N TYR A 153 8.21 11.71 37.89
CA TYR A 153 8.78 12.67 38.83
C TYR A 153 7.92 13.93 39.00
N GLU A 154 7.29 14.43 37.94
CA GLU A 154 6.43 15.61 37.98
C GLU A 154 5.05 15.35 38.61
N ALA A 155 4.54 14.12 38.48
CA ALA A 155 3.31 13.68 39.13
C ALA A 155 3.49 13.43 40.64
N GLU A 156 4.73 13.40 41.14
CA GLU A 156 5.08 13.46 42.56
C GLU A 156 5.53 14.89 42.99
N PRO A 157 4.65 15.90 43.15
CA PRO A 157 4.97 17.07 43.95
C PRO A 157 4.36 16.95 45.36
N ALA A 158 5.25 17.02 46.36
CA ALA A 158 4.98 17.43 47.75
C ALA A 158 3.94 16.62 48.55
N ALA A 159 4.19 15.33 48.77
CA ALA A 159 3.93 14.79 50.10
C ALA A 159 4.96 15.44 51.04
N SER A 160 4.67 16.66 51.51
CA SER A 160 5.42 17.31 52.57
C SER A 160 5.64 16.29 53.68
N PRO A 161 6.88 15.93 54.04
CA PRO A 161 7.07 15.19 55.27
C PRO A 161 6.60 16.12 56.37
N THR A 162 5.40 15.87 56.90
CA THR A 162 5.01 16.37 58.21
C THR A 162 6.00 15.76 59.18
N LEU A 163 7.11 16.48 59.40
CA LEU A 163 7.97 16.31 60.55
C LEU A 163 7.10 16.66 61.75
N ASP A 164 6.44 15.63 62.29
CA ASP A 164 5.76 15.70 63.56
C ASP A 164 6.85 15.80 64.65
N VAL A 165 7.33 17.03 64.86
CA VAL A 165 8.28 17.36 65.92
C VAL A 165 7.48 17.48 67.21
N TYR A 166 7.23 16.35 67.87
CA TYR A 166 6.86 16.31 69.28
C TYR A 166 7.59 15.17 69.99
N ALA A 167 8.61 15.53 70.78
CA ALA A 167 8.91 14.97 72.12
C ALA A 167 10.12 15.71 72.72
#